data_AF-A0A1Q3ZMV7-F1
#
_entry.id   AF-A0A1Q3ZMV7-F1
#
_cell.length_a   1.000
_cell.length_b   1.000
_cell.length_c   1.000
_cell.angle_alpha   90.00
_cell.angle_beta   90.00
_cell.angle_gamma   90.00
#
_symmetry.space_group_name_H-M   'P 1'
#
loop_
_entity.id
_entity.type
_entity.pdbx_description
1 polymer ?
#
loop_
_entity_poly.entity_id
_entity_poly.type
_entity_poly.pdbx_seq_one_letter_code
_entity_poly.pdbx_strand_id
1 'polypeptide(L)'
;MNKMKNLQVHNPHFITYQNELLTIDVLGGVDLQQIERMVCTLRITYKDYPPLRSTLDLYTDSQTDKLLRTLCEKWELKLLDVSKTVHGFITELESYKLERLKYPKGKETNTFELSEEEVRTARAYLNDKNLIANLKTDFNNLGILGEDENALILFLAMASHRFSNPFSVLCLAKSGIGKSYLLQKLSSCMPQNAYSLHTQISENALYYFDSQQIDGKVLFIEDLEFTEQMLTPLATLQTQGKLTKTRATKNKDGLLHSTTFEVNAKLCLLASAYCEKNYENLSLPFLCLHLNHSHTQDIEIMNYQRKISAGLIDRTVINQTAHRLKCVISSLENVSVINPFAPLIELPEDLPHPRKTLLLLLDFIEVVTFFFQHQREKVVNEQTGEILTKTAPEDIELAFSLLKNSLLRKADELSTSARGFYNWLKKYLAEAKTKQFTALDIRKAKPIHPRTLNRYLQELTLFHYLQITGGNKHRGGFIYKLTDLNELAQLQNNIETSIKNTLDNISRQSENEKQEPEPEQAPKTRIEEKEQYTFKLLLELENQNNGREYLPSDITPLSNRSQSIEARYLKLLWEQGKLNRELKDQKYYYTLAVGQ
;
A
#
# COMPACT_ATOMS: atom_id res chain seq x y z
N MET A 1 -28.67 11.15 -9.49
CA MET A 1 -29.21 10.84 -8.15
C MET A 1 -30.64 11.31 -8.13
N ASN A 2 -31.61 10.41 -8.35
CA ASN A 2 -33.01 10.76 -8.18
C ASN A 2 -33.26 10.87 -6.68
N LYS A 3 -33.55 12.06 -6.17
CA LYS A 3 -33.99 12.21 -4.77
C LYS A 3 -35.26 11.37 -4.59
N MET A 4 -35.21 10.35 -3.73
CA MET A 4 -36.39 9.67 -3.22
C MET A 4 -37.23 10.72 -2.48
N LYS A 5 -38.35 11.15 -3.06
CA LYS A 5 -39.07 12.33 -2.55
C LYS A 5 -39.95 11.98 -1.35
N ASN A 6 -40.43 10.74 -1.28
CA ASN A 6 -41.45 10.31 -0.32
C ASN A 6 -41.01 9.15 0.59
N LEU A 7 -39.88 8.49 0.28
CA LEU A 7 -39.28 7.43 1.08
C LEU A 7 -38.27 7.97 2.12
N GLN A 8 -38.51 7.68 3.40
CA GLN A 8 -37.61 7.94 4.51
C GLN A 8 -37.03 6.62 5.05
N VAL A 9 -35.71 6.51 5.07
CA VAL A 9 -35.01 5.31 5.58
C VAL A 9 -34.50 5.63 6.98
N HIS A 10 -35.14 5.08 8.01
CA HIS A 10 -34.70 5.27 9.39
C HIS A 10 -33.56 4.31 9.75
N ASN A 11 -33.67 3.05 9.36
CA ASN A 11 -32.61 2.04 9.49
C ASN A 11 -32.86 0.89 8.48
N PRO A 12 -31.92 -0.07 8.30
CA PRO A 12 -32.09 -1.18 7.34
C PRO A 12 -33.34 -2.05 7.57
N HIS A 13 -33.93 -2.00 8.76
CA HIS A 13 -35.08 -2.81 9.16
C HIS A 13 -36.38 -2.00 9.29
N PHE A 14 -36.34 -0.69 9.01
CA PHE A 14 -37.48 0.21 9.17
C PHE A 14 -37.40 1.36 8.14
N ILE A 15 -38.31 1.31 7.17
CA ILE A 15 -38.42 2.26 6.06
C ILE A 15 -39.84 2.78 6.03
N THR A 16 -40.03 4.09 5.93
CA THR A 16 -41.35 4.72 5.91
C THR A 16 -41.53 5.46 4.59
N TYR A 17 -42.61 5.14 3.87
CA TYR A 17 -43.05 5.89 2.71
C TYR A 17 -44.28 6.72 3.07
N GLN A 18 -44.21 8.02 2.86
CA GLN A 18 -45.29 8.93 3.18
C GLN A 18 -45.71 9.73 1.96
N ASN A 19 -47.01 9.66 1.64
CA ASN A 19 -47.64 10.51 0.64
C ASN A 19 -48.80 11.29 1.30
N GLU A 20 -49.41 12.23 0.56
CA GLU A 20 -50.57 13.01 1.03
C GLU A 20 -51.76 12.14 1.47
N LEU A 21 -51.85 10.92 0.94
CA LEU A 21 -52.93 9.97 1.21
C LEU A 21 -52.63 9.00 2.36
N LEU A 22 -51.48 8.31 2.33
CA LEU A 22 -51.18 7.15 3.19
C LEU A 22 -49.75 7.21 3.72
N THR A 23 -49.54 6.63 4.90
CA THR A 23 -48.21 6.30 5.43
C THR A 23 -48.02 4.78 5.40
N ILE A 24 -46.94 4.30 4.79
CA ILE A 24 -46.62 2.88 4.63
C ILE A 24 -45.27 2.62 5.28
N ASP A 25 -45.25 1.86 6.38
CA ASP A 25 -44.01 1.42 7.02
C ASP A 25 -43.66 -0.01 6.60
N VAL A 26 -42.41 -0.22 6.20
CA VAL A 26 -41.82 -1.54 5.95
C VAL A 26 -41.15 -2.02 7.23
N LEU A 27 -41.73 -3.05 7.84
CA LEU A 27 -41.23 -3.68 9.05
C LEU A 27 -40.31 -4.84 8.67
N GLY A 28 -39.08 -4.83 9.21
CA GLY A 28 -38.07 -5.88 8.96
C GLY A 28 -37.13 -5.58 7.79
N GLY A 29 -37.39 -4.51 7.02
CA GLY A 29 -36.60 -4.13 5.86
C GLY A 29 -36.96 -4.90 4.59
N VAL A 30 -36.10 -4.83 3.58
CA VAL A 30 -36.24 -5.53 2.30
C VAL A 30 -35.07 -6.49 2.14
N ASP A 31 -35.34 -7.72 1.70
CA ASP A 31 -34.27 -8.67 1.36
C ASP A 31 -33.50 -8.19 0.13
N LEU A 32 -32.19 -7.97 0.32
CA LEU A 32 -31.27 -7.50 -0.72
C LEU A 32 -30.67 -8.65 -1.53
N GLN A 33 -30.75 -9.91 -1.07
CA GLN A 33 -30.15 -11.06 -1.75
C GLN A 33 -31.04 -11.59 -2.88
N GLN A 34 -32.36 -11.64 -2.65
CA GLN A 34 -33.32 -12.10 -3.65
C GLN A 34 -33.83 -10.92 -4.48
N ILE A 35 -33.15 -10.64 -5.60
CA ILE A 35 -33.53 -9.53 -6.51
C ILE A 35 -34.95 -9.73 -7.06
N GLU A 36 -35.33 -10.98 -7.27
CA GLU A 36 -36.54 -11.40 -8.01
C GLU A 36 -37.84 -11.35 -7.21
N ARG A 37 -37.76 -11.09 -5.90
CA ARG A 37 -38.91 -11.03 -5.00
C ARG A 37 -38.84 -9.79 -4.12
N MET A 38 -39.98 -9.26 -3.73
CA MET A 38 -40.07 -8.14 -2.79
C MET A 38 -41.06 -8.47 -1.68
N VAL A 39 -40.70 -9.47 -0.87
CA VAL A 39 -41.46 -9.87 0.31
C VAL A 39 -41.23 -8.86 1.43
N CYS A 40 -42.29 -8.19 1.85
CA CYS A 40 -42.24 -7.15 2.87
C CYS A 40 -43.43 -7.27 3.83
N THR A 41 -43.21 -6.98 5.11
CA THR A 41 -44.30 -6.78 6.07
C THR A 41 -44.62 -5.30 6.14
N LEU A 42 -45.79 -4.92 5.63
CA LEU A 42 -46.25 -3.54 5.58
C LEU A 42 -47.15 -3.22 6.77
N ARG A 43 -46.97 -2.03 7.35
CA ARG A 43 -47.92 -1.37 8.24
C ARG A 43 -48.41 -0.10 7.56
N ILE A 44 -49.67 -0.08 7.14
CA ILE A 44 -50.29 1.03 6.41
C ILE A 44 -51.23 1.78 7.34
N THR A 45 -51.05 3.10 7.41
CA THR A 45 -51.84 4.01 8.26
C THR A 45 -52.55 5.05 7.40
N TYR A 46 -53.83 5.30 7.70
CA TYR A 46 -54.67 6.32 7.07
C TYR A 46 -55.48 7.06 8.14
N LYS A 47 -55.27 8.37 8.29
CA LYS A 47 -55.98 9.23 9.26
C LYS A 47 -56.05 8.56 10.65
N ASP A 48 -57.23 8.56 11.29
CA ASP A 48 -57.48 7.95 12.60
C ASP A 48 -57.95 6.49 12.51
N TYR A 49 -57.84 5.85 11.34
CA TYR A 49 -58.21 4.43 11.20
C TYR A 49 -57.13 3.52 11.81
N PRO A 50 -57.53 2.33 12.33
CA PRO A 50 -56.58 1.36 12.82
C PRO A 50 -55.63 0.91 11.69
N PRO A 51 -54.32 0.81 11.96
CA PRO A 51 -53.33 0.49 10.95
C PRO A 51 -53.51 -0.93 10.40
N LEU A 52 -53.45 -1.08 9.08
CA LEU A 52 -53.49 -2.37 8.41
C LEU A 52 -52.08 -2.98 8.39
N ARG A 53 -51.95 -4.23 8.82
CA ARG A 53 -50.70 -4.99 8.73
C ARG A 53 -50.87 -6.13 7.74
N SER A 54 -49.95 -6.27 6.80
CA SER A 54 -49.98 -7.34 5.80
C SER A 54 -48.58 -7.72 5.35
N THR A 55 -48.30 -9.01 5.23
CA THR A 55 -47.06 -9.51 4.63
C THR A 55 -47.38 -10.02 3.24
N LEU A 56 -46.74 -9.45 2.22
CA LEU A 56 -46.94 -9.84 0.83
C LEU A 56 -45.65 -9.67 0.00
N ASP A 57 -45.62 -10.34 -1.14
CA ASP A 57 -44.64 -10.09 -2.20
C ASP A 57 -45.18 -9.01 -3.14
N LEU A 58 -44.53 -7.84 -3.14
CA LEU A 58 -44.96 -6.68 -3.92
C LEU A 58 -44.78 -6.85 -5.43
N TYR A 59 -44.09 -7.90 -5.88
CA TYR A 59 -43.97 -8.25 -7.30
C TYR A 59 -45.04 -9.22 -7.79
N THR A 60 -45.91 -9.70 -6.90
CA THR A 60 -47.00 -10.60 -7.27
C THR A 60 -48.31 -9.82 -7.43
N ASP A 61 -48.74 -9.59 -8.67
CA ASP A 61 -49.96 -8.81 -9.00
C ASP A 61 -51.20 -9.24 -8.20
N SER A 62 -51.42 -10.55 -8.04
CA SER A 62 -52.59 -11.07 -7.30
C SER A 62 -52.60 -10.65 -5.82
N GLN A 63 -51.43 -10.50 -5.20
CA GLN A 63 -51.30 -10.07 -3.81
C GLN A 63 -51.42 -8.54 -3.71
N THR A 64 -50.83 -7.81 -4.66
CA THR A 64 -50.92 -6.35 -4.74
C THR A 64 -52.36 -5.89 -5.01
N ASP A 65 -53.08 -6.55 -5.92
CA ASP A 65 -54.49 -6.29 -6.18
C ASP A 65 -55.38 -6.56 -4.97
N LYS A 66 -55.11 -7.65 -4.25
CA LYS A 66 -55.83 -7.96 -3.01
C LYS A 66 -55.60 -6.88 -1.95
N LEU A 67 -54.37 -6.38 -1.84
CA LEU A 67 -54.05 -5.26 -0.94
C LEU A 67 -54.80 -3.99 -1.35
N LEU A 68 -54.77 -3.63 -2.63
CA LEU A 68 -55.48 -2.45 -3.17
C LEU A 68 -56.99 -2.50 -2.89
N ARG A 69 -57.64 -3.64 -3.18
CA ARG A 69 -59.06 -3.84 -2.90
C ARG A 69 -59.37 -3.71 -1.40
N THR A 70 -58.55 -4.35 -0.56
CA THR A 70 -58.72 -4.28 0.91
C THR A 70 -58.60 -2.84 1.42
N LEU A 71 -57.67 -2.05 0.89
CA LEU A 71 -57.49 -0.64 1.26
C LEU A 71 -58.68 0.22 0.79
N CYS A 72 -59.18 -0.02 -0.42
CA CYS A 72 -60.34 0.71 -0.97
C CYS A 72 -61.62 0.37 -0.20
N GLU A 73 -61.85 -0.90 0.14
CA GLU A 73 -63.03 -1.36 0.87
C GLU A 73 -63.02 -0.89 2.33
N LYS A 74 -61.88 -0.98 3.03
CA LYS A 74 -61.82 -0.62 4.46
C LYS A 74 -61.88 0.87 4.73
N TRP A 75 -61.33 1.69 3.85
CA TRP A 75 -61.16 3.13 4.07
C TRP A 75 -61.90 4.00 3.05
N GLU A 76 -62.76 3.38 2.23
CA GLU A 76 -63.61 4.02 1.22
C GLU A 76 -62.82 4.94 0.27
N LEU A 77 -61.63 4.48 -0.13
CA LEU A 77 -60.70 5.23 -0.96
C LEU A 77 -60.95 4.97 -2.45
N LYS A 78 -60.64 5.96 -3.28
CA LYS A 78 -60.67 5.82 -4.74
C LYS A 78 -59.53 4.89 -5.19
N LEU A 79 -59.86 3.85 -5.93
CA LEU A 79 -58.89 2.86 -6.44
C LEU A 79 -57.71 3.51 -7.18
N LEU A 80 -57.98 4.56 -7.95
CA LEU A 80 -56.97 5.26 -8.75
C LEU A 80 -55.92 5.96 -7.87
N ASP A 81 -56.31 6.51 -6.72
CA ASP A 81 -55.42 7.23 -5.82
C ASP A 81 -54.59 6.27 -4.96
N VAL A 82 -55.21 5.17 -4.49
CA VAL A 82 -54.51 4.10 -3.77
C VAL A 82 -53.52 3.39 -4.69
N SER A 83 -53.93 3.07 -5.92
CA SER A 83 -53.08 2.42 -6.91
C SER A 83 -51.84 3.26 -7.22
N LYS A 84 -52.00 4.56 -7.49
CA LYS A 84 -50.87 5.48 -7.68
C LYS A 84 -49.91 5.49 -6.48
N THR A 85 -50.45 5.48 -5.27
CA THR A 85 -49.65 5.52 -4.04
C THR A 85 -48.85 4.24 -3.85
N VAL A 86 -49.46 3.07 -4.04
CA VAL A 86 -48.79 1.76 -3.88
C VAL A 86 -47.75 1.52 -4.98
N HIS A 87 -48.04 1.87 -6.24
CA HIS A 87 -47.06 1.74 -7.32
C HIS A 87 -45.90 2.73 -7.21
N GLY A 88 -46.17 3.96 -6.73
CA GLY A 88 -45.13 4.94 -6.42
C GLY A 88 -44.20 4.44 -5.30
N PHE A 89 -44.78 3.86 -4.25
CA PHE A 89 -44.03 3.21 -3.17
C PHE A 89 -43.15 2.05 -3.67
N ILE A 90 -43.70 1.16 -4.51
CA ILE A 90 -42.94 0.06 -5.13
C ILE A 90 -41.75 0.62 -5.91
N THR A 91 -41.97 1.64 -6.74
CA THR A 91 -40.90 2.26 -7.56
C THR A 91 -39.77 2.88 -6.71
N GLU A 92 -40.12 3.54 -5.61
CA GLU A 92 -39.12 4.11 -4.68
C GLU A 92 -38.38 3.01 -3.90
N LEU A 93 -39.06 1.92 -3.51
CA LEU A 93 -38.41 0.75 -2.90
C LEU A 93 -37.48 0.02 -3.86
N GLU A 94 -37.85 -0.10 -5.14
CA GLU A 94 -36.99 -0.66 -6.18
C GLU A 94 -35.73 0.18 -6.36
N SER A 95 -35.90 1.51 -6.42
CA SER A 95 -34.78 2.44 -6.48
C SER A 95 -33.87 2.30 -5.26
N TYR A 96 -34.44 2.17 -4.06
CA TYR A 96 -33.69 1.90 -2.82
C TYR A 96 -32.93 0.56 -2.88
N LYS A 97 -33.58 -0.51 -3.34
CA LYS A 97 -32.98 -1.85 -3.47
C LYS A 97 -31.83 -1.84 -4.49
N LEU A 98 -32.02 -1.18 -5.63
CA LEU A 98 -30.99 -1.01 -6.67
C LEU A 98 -29.82 -0.14 -6.20
N GLU A 99 -30.07 0.93 -5.46
CA GLU A 99 -28.99 1.75 -4.88
C GLU A 99 -28.20 0.99 -3.82
N ARG A 100 -28.87 0.20 -2.96
CA ARG A 100 -28.21 -0.66 -1.97
C ARG A 100 -27.45 -1.84 -2.58
N LEU A 101 -27.91 -2.35 -3.72
CA LEU A 101 -27.20 -3.37 -4.51
C LEU A 101 -25.97 -2.79 -5.20
N LYS A 102 -26.05 -1.56 -5.72
CA LYS A 102 -24.90 -0.86 -6.32
C LYS A 102 -23.87 -0.41 -5.28
N TYR A 103 -24.33 -0.10 -4.07
CA TYR A 103 -23.50 0.34 -2.96
C TYR A 103 -23.97 -0.37 -1.68
N PRO A 104 -23.42 -1.56 -1.35
CA PRO A 104 -23.59 -2.12 -0.03
C PRO A 104 -22.87 -1.22 0.97
N LYS A 105 -23.53 -0.14 1.40
CA LYS A 105 -23.03 0.75 2.47
C LYS A 105 -23.02 -0.03 3.77
N GLY A 106 -21.94 -0.78 3.98
CA GLY A 106 -21.55 -1.30 5.28
C GLY A 106 -21.04 -0.14 6.12
N LYS A 107 -21.90 0.34 7.05
CA LYS A 107 -21.64 1.39 8.05
C LYS A 107 -21.23 2.74 7.48
N GLU A 108 -21.65 3.81 8.17
CA GLU A 108 -21.13 5.14 7.90
C GLU A 108 -19.60 5.09 8.00
N THR A 109 -18.94 5.51 6.92
CA THR A 109 -17.49 5.65 6.84
C THR A 109 -17.10 6.76 7.80
N ASN A 110 -16.74 6.41 9.04
CA ASN A 110 -15.93 7.30 9.88
C ASN A 110 -14.60 7.50 9.14
N THR A 111 -14.53 8.58 8.35
CA THR A 111 -13.29 9.07 7.79
C THR A 111 -12.44 9.52 8.96
N PHE A 112 -11.27 8.89 9.12
CA PHE A 112 -10.31 9.36 10.10
C PHE A 112 -9.81 10.73 9.63
N GLU A 113 -10.32 11.79 10.26
CA GLU A 113 -9.91 13.17 9.98
C GLU A 113 -8.83 13.58 10.97
N LEU A 114 -7.69 14.04 10.43
CA LEU A 114 -6.59 14.56 11.23
C LEU A 114 -6.90 15.99 11.67
N SER A 115 -6.64 16.30 12.94
CA SER A 115 -6.56 17.71 13.38
C SER A 115 -5.32 18.41 12.81
N GLU A 116 -5.35 19.74 12.70
CA GLU A 116 -4.20 20.50 12.21
C GLU A 116 -2.94 20.30 13.07
N GLU A 117 -3.10 20.12 14.38
CA GLU A 117 -2.00 19.84 15.30
C GLU A 117 -1.37 18.46 15.05
N GLU A 118 -2.21 17.44 14.79
CA GLU A 118 -1.74 16.09 14.44
C GLU A 118 -1.01 16.08 13.09
N VAL A 119 -1.47 16.86 12.10
CA VAL A 119 -0.75 16.99 10.83
C VAL A 119 0.61 17.64 11.03
N ARG A 120 0.71 18.70 11.83
CA ARG A 120 1.99 19.38 12.13
C ARG A 120 2.96 18.46 12.86
N THR A 121 2.48 17.73 13.86
CA THR A 121 3.32 16.79 14.63
C THR A 121 3.77 15.60 13.79
N ALA A 122 2.89 15.05 12.95
CA ALA A 122 3.23 13.98 12.01
C ALA A 122 4.25 14.43 10.96
N ARG A 123 4.10 15.63 10.39
CA ARG A 123 5.07 16.20 9.45
C ARG A 123 6.42 16.50 10.11
N ALA A 124 6.41 17.00 11.34
CA ALA A 124 7.65 17.19 12.12
C ALA A 124 8.36 15.85 12.37
N TYR A 125 7.60 14.80 12.70
CA TYR A 125 8.12 13.45 12.87
C TYR A 125 8.74 12.90 11.57
N LEU A 126 8.06 13.05 10.43
CA LEU A 126 8.54 12.61 9.12
C LEU A 126 9.79 13.37 8.65
N ASN A 127 10.03 14.58 9.14
CA ASN A 127 11.22 15.39 8.84
C ASN A 127 12.43 15.10 9.75
N ASP A 128 12.26 14.27 10.79
CA ASP A 128 13.35 13.97 11.72
C ASP A 128 14.43 13.10 11.04
N LYS A 129 15.71 13.49 11.22
CA LYS A 129 16.87 12.73 10.73
C LYS A 129 16.97 11.35 11.38
N ASN A 130 16.44 11.18 12.60
CA ASN A 130 16.46 9.91 13.35
C ASN A 130 15.18 9.09 13.17
N LEU A 131 14.43 9.29 12.08
CA LEU A 131 13.13 8.66 11.84
C LEU A 131 13.11 7.14 12.06
N ILE A 132 14.13 6.42 11.57
CA ILE A 132 14.21 4.96 11.73
C ILE A 132 14.41 4.54 13.19
N ALA A 133 15.25 5.25 13.95
CA ALA A 133 15.48 4.95 15.36
C ALA A 133 14.22 5.23 16.19
N ASN A 134 13.51 6.32 15.87
CA ASN A 134 12.24 6.65 16.49
C ASN A 134 11.19 5.58 16.19
N LEU A 135 11.06 5.13 14.95
CA LEU A 135 10.14 4.05 14.57
C LEU A 135 10.43 2.74 15.32
N LYS A 136 11.70 2.34 15.43
CA LYS A 136 12.08 1.16 16.22
C LYS A 136 11.68 1.30 17.68
N THR A 137 11.88 2.47 18.27
CA THR A 137 11.43 2.76 19.65
C THR A 137 9.90 2.66 19.76
N ASP A 138 9.18 3.14 18.75
CA ASP A 138 7.72 3.11 18.69
C ASP A 138 7.18 1.68 18.55
N PHE A 139 7.82 0.83 17.75
CA PHE A 139 7.47 -0.60 17.64
C PHE A 139 7.68 -1.34 18.96
N ASN A 140 8.78 -1.05 19.67
CA ASN A 140 9.01 -1.61 21.01
C ASN A 140 7.94 -1.15 22.01
N ASN A 141 7.54 0.14 21.96
CA ASN A 141 6.46 0.68 22.78
C ASN A 141 5.09 0.06 22.44
N LEU A 142 4.84 -0.31 21.19
CA LEU A 142 3.63 -1.05 20.78
C LEU A 142 3.58 -2.50 21.32
N GLY A 143 4.74 -3.03 21.73
CA GLY A 143 4.94 -4.39 22.20
C GLY A 143 5.46 -5.35 21.14
N ILE A 144 6.03 -4.86 20.04
CA ILE A 144 6.73 -5.67 19.05
C ILE A 144 8.19 -5.77 19.50
N LEU A 145 8.61 -6.93 20.00
CA LEU A 145 9.92 -7.14 20.61
C LEU A 145 10.77 -8.11 19.78
N GLY A 146 12.04 -7.76 19.54
CA GLY A 146 13.00 -8.61 18.84
C GLY A 146 12.72 -8.81 17.34
N GLU A 147 11.86 -7.95 16.77
CA GLU A 147 11.44 -7.96 15.35
C GLU A 147 11.63 -6.58 14.69
N ASP A 148 12.56 -5.73 15.18
CA ASP A 148 12.67 -4.33 14.75
C ASP A 148 12.80 -4.15 13.23
N GLU A 149 13.62 -4.98 12.57
CA GLU A 149 13.80 -4.93 11.11
C GLU A 149 12.55 -5.41 10.36
N ASN A 150 11.98 -6.54 10.79
CA ASN A 150 10.77 -7.10 10.17
C ASN A 150 9.57 -6.16 10.33
N ALA A 151 9.41 -5.55 11.51
CA ALA A 151 8.38 -4.58 11.80
C ALA A 151 8.53 -3.32 10.94
N LEU A 152 9.77 -2.84 10.75
CA LEU A 152 10.06 -1.71 9.88
C LEU A 152 9.70 -2.01 8.42
N ILE A 153 10.10 -3.17 7.88
CA ILE A 153 9.76 -3.56 6.50
C ILE A 153 8.24 -3.62 6.31
N LEU A 154 7.53 -4.25 7.25
CA LEU A 154 6.07 -4.35 7.20
C LEU A 154 5.41 -2.98 7.31
N PHE A 155 5.93 -2.09 8.16
CA PHE A 155 5.43 -0.73 8.33
C PHE A 155 5.60 0.12 7.07
N LEU A 156 6.77 0.05 6.42
CA LEU A 156 7.02 0.72 5.14
C LEU A 156 6.11 0.16 4.03
N ALA A 157 5.93 -1.16 3.99
CA ALA A 157 5.03 -1.81 3.05
C ALA A 157 3.57 -1.36 3.23
N MET A 158 3.01 -1.34 4.47
CA MET A 158 1.65 -0.82 4.68
C MET A 158 1.52 0.67 4.38
N ALA A 159 2.56 1.46 4.61
CA ALA A 159 2.55 2.88 4.26
C ALA A 159 2.35 3.09 2.75
N SER A 160 2.87 2.18 1.91
CA SER A 160 2.76 2.22 0.45
C SER A 160 1.36 1.94 -0.13
N HIS A 161 0.34 1.67 0.69
CA HIS A 161 -1.02 1.32 0.21
C HIS A 161 -1.67 2.33 -0.76
N ARG A 162 -1.26 3.60 -0.71
CA ARG A 162 -1.73 4.68 -1.61
C ARG A 162 -0.74 5.02 -2.72
N PHE A 163 0.45 4.43 -2.69
CA PHE A 163 1.50 4.65 -3.67
C PHE A 163 1.10 4.07 -5.03
N SER A 164 1.72 4.54 -6.12
CA SER A 164 1.44 4.04 -7.46
C SER A 164 1.72 2.55 -7.62
N ASN A 165 2.76 2.05 -6.94
CA ASN A 165 3.19 0.65 -6.93
C ASN A 165 3.29 0.13 -5.48
N PRO A 166 2.18 -0.29 -4.85
CA PRO A 166 2.21 -0.77 -3.47
C PRO A 166 3.05 -2.04 -3.31
N PHE A 167 3.66 -2.18 -2.15
CA PHE A 167 4.55 -3.30 -1.82
C PHE A 167 3.86 -4.36 -0.99
N SER A 168 4.10 -5.62 -1.33
CA SER A 168 3.44 -6.78 -0.73
C SER A 168 4.43 -7.72 -0.05
N VAL A 169 4.12 -8.10 1.19
CA VAL A 169 5.00 -8.86 2.08
C VAL A 169 4.28 -10.07 2.69
N LEU A 170 4.96 -11.20 2.69
CA LEU A 170 4.52 -12.46 3.30
C LEU A 170 5.40 -12.83 4.50
N CYS A 171 4.82 -12.91 5.69
CA CYS A 171 5.47 -13.34 6.91
C CYS A 171 5.40 -14.86 7.06
N LEU A 172 6.54 -15.53 6.99
CA LEU A 172 6.70 -16.97 7.13
C LEU A 172 7.20 -17.30 8.53
N ALA A 173 6.42 -18.06 9.28
CA ALA A 173 6.85 -18.61 10.57
C ALA A 173 6.02 -19.84 10.95
N LYS A 174 6.49 -20.62 11.92
CA LYS A 174 5.71 -21.70 12.54
C LYS A 174 4.53 -21.15 13.35
N SER A 175 3.54 -22.00 13.59
CA SER A 175 2.47 -21.68 14.54
C SER A 175 3.04 -21.39 15.94
N GLY A 176 2.44 -20.44 16.66
CA GLY A 176 2.83 -20.06 18.02
C GLY A 176 3.94 -19.01 18.14
N ILE A 177 4.57 -18.58 17.03
CA ILE A 177 5.67 -17.58 17.06
C ILE A 177 5.15 -16.13 17.20
N GLY A 178 3.85 -15.87 17.01
CA GLY A 178 3.28 -14.53 17.11
C GLY A 178 3.07 -13.81 15.77
N LYS A 179 2.96 -14.54 14.66
CA LYS A 179 2.65 -14.00 13.32
C LYS A 179 1.43 -13.08 13.30
N SER A 180 0.29 -13.58 13.77
CA SER A 180 -0.96 -12.81 13.81
C SER A 180 -0.85 -11.62 14.76
N TYR A 181 -0.08 -11.75 15.85
CA TYR A 181 0.14 -10.65 16.80
C TYR A 181 0.86 -9.47 16.14
N LEU A 182 1.91 -9.74 15.36
CA LEU A 182 2.65 -8.71 14.63
C LEU A 182 1.74 -7.95 13.64
N LEU A 183 0.97 -8.69 12.84
CA LEU A 183 0.03 -8.08 11.88
C LEU A 183 -1.09 -7.30 12.58
N GLN A 184 -1.65 -7.81 13.67
CA GLN A 184 -2.69 -7.11 14.44
C GLN A 184 -2.16 -5.80 15.01
N LYS A 185 -0.95 -5.80 15.60
CA LYS A 185 -0.34 -4.57 16.13
C LYS A 185 -0.09 -3.54 15.04
N LEU A 186 0.42 -3.95 13.89
CA LEU A 186 0.62 -3.06 12.76
C LEU A 186 -0.70 -2.54 12.18
N SER A 187 -1.72 -3.41 12.05
CA SER A 187 -3.06 -2.99 11.58
C SER A 187 -3.71 -1.94 12.49
N SER A 188 -3.42 -1.95 13.80
CA SER A 188 -3.92 -0.94 14.73
C SER A 188 -3.36 0.46 14.47
N CYS A 189 -2.25 0.55 13.74
CA CYS A 189 -1.64 1.79 13.31
C CYS A 189 -2.22 2.32 11.99
N MET A 190 -3.18 1.64 11.36
CA MET A 190 -3.78 2.10 10.09
C MET A 190 -5.06 2.94 10.30
N PRO A 191 -5.31 3.95 9.45
CA PRO A 191 -6.57 4.69 9.44
C PRO A 191 -7.78 3.79 9.18
N GLN A 192 -8.91 4.14 9.80
CA GLN A 192 -10.16 3.42 9.59
C GLN A 192 -10.56 3.56 8.11
N ASN A 193 -10.90 2.44 7.46
CA ASN A 193 -11.18 2.31 6.02
C ASN A 193 -9.96 2.24 5.08
N ALA A 194 -8.72 2.35 5.57
CA ALA A 194 -7.52 2.19 4.74
C ALA A 194 -6.96 0.76 4.71
N TYR A 195 -7.62 -0.17 5.39
CA TYR A 195 -7.21 -1.57 5.43
C TYR A 195 -8.43 -2.50 5.56
N SER A 196 -8.23 -3.76 5.20
CA SER A 196 -9.12 -4.88 5.47
C SER A 196 -8.34 -5.96 6.23
N LEU A 197 -8.91 -6.47 7.32
CA LEU A 197 -8.28 -7.50 8.13
C LEU A 197 -9.12 -8.78 8.04
N HIS A 198 -8.49 -9.85 7.56
CA HIS A 198 -9.09 -11.16 7.43
C HIS A 198 -8.27 -12.19 8.22
N THR A 199 -8.94 -13.00 9.04
CA THR A 199 -8.26 -14.11 9.71
C THR A 199 -7.84 -15.18 8.71
N GLN A 200 -8.74 -15.54 7.79
CA GLN A 200 -8.47 -16.49 6.71
C GLN A 200 -9.27 -16.06 5.46
N ILE A 201 -8.78 -16.42 4.29
CA ILE A 201 -9.50 -16.24 3.02
C ILE A 201 -9.36 -17.48 2.15
N SER A 202 -10.38 -17.77 1.35
CA SER A 202 -10.32 -18.81 0.31
C SER A 202 -9.90 -18.22 -1.03
N GLU A 203 -9.22 -19.01 -1.87
CA GLU A 203 -8.84 -18.63 -3.23
C GLU A 203 -10.02 -18.05 -4.03
N ASN A 204 -11.18 -18.69 -3.95
CA ASN A 204 -12.35 -18.26 -4.70
C ASN A 204 -12.86 -16.89 -4.26
N ALA A 205 -12.74 -16.54 -2.97
CA ALA A 205 -13.21 -15.26 -2.45
C ALA A 205 -12.46 -14.07 -3.09
N LEU A 206 -11.20 -14.25 -3.53
CA LEU A 206 -10.42 -13.20 -4.19
C LEU A 206 -11.11 -12.62 -5.44
N TYR A 207 -11.88 -13.44 -6.15
CA TYR A 207 -12.57 -13.06 -7.38
C TYR A 207 -13.93 -12.39 -7.13
N TYR A 208 -14.43 -12.41 -5.89
CA TYR A 208 -15.73 -11.83 -5.52
C TYR A 208 -15.58 -10.54 -4.71
N PHE A 209 -14.36 -10.08 -4.47
CA PHE A 209 -14.14 -8.76 -3.87
C PHE A 209 -14.61 -7.66 -4.81
N ASP A 210 -15.18 -6.61 -4.22
CA ASP A 210 -15.34 -5.36 -4.95
C ASP A 210 -13.97 -4.69 -5.10
N SER A 211 -13.72 -4.07 -6.25
CA SER A 211 -12.47 -3.36 -6.53
C SER A 211 -12.20 -2.29 -5.47
N GLN A 212 -13.25 -1.60 -4.99
CA GLN A 212 -13.16 -0.59 -3.92
C GLN A 212 -12.78 -1.15 -2.54
N GLN A 213 -12.87 -2.47 -2.33
CA GLN A 213 -12.51 -3.11 -1.06
C GLN A 213 -11.02 -3.42 -0.96
N ILE A 214 -10.31 -3.48 -2.09
CA ILE A 214 -8.88 -3.80 -2.14
C ILE A 214 -8.07 -2.59 -2.62
N ASP A 215 -8.55 -1.87 -3.62
CA ASP A 215 -7.78 -0.79 -4.25
C ASP A 215 -7.53 0.36 -3.26
N GLY A 216 -6.27 0.77 -3.17
CA GLY A 216 -5.82 1.81 -2.23
C GLY A 216 -5.90 1.41 -0.75
N LYS A 217 -6.04 0.12 -0.43
CA LYS A 217 -6.14 -0.41 0.95
C LYS A 217 -5.12 -1.50 1.21
N VAL A 218 -4.71 -1.65 2.47
CA VAL A 218 -3.88 -2.77 2.90
C VAL A 218 -4.75 -3.99 3.17
N LEU A 219 -4.49 -5.09 2.48
CA LEU A 219 -5.11 -6.38 2.74
C LEU A 219 -4.26 -7.17 3.76
N PHE A 220 -4.73 -7.24 4.99
CA PHE A 220 -4.13 -8.05 6.04
C PHE A 220 -4.77 -9.45 6.07
N ILE A 221 -3.94 -10.49 6.00
CA ILE A 221 -4.40 -11.89 6.13
C ILE A 221 -3.58 -12.61 7.22
N GLU A 222 -4.22 -12.96 8.33
CA GLU A 222 -3.53 -13.55 9.48
C GLU A 222 -3.09 -15.00 9.26
N ASP A 223 -3.85 -15.78 8.50
CA ASP A 223 -3.50 -17.16 8.18
C ASP A 223 -3.79 -17.44 6.70
N LEU A 224 -2.78 -17.17 5.87
CA LEU A 224 -2.77 -17.44 4.46
C LEU A 224 -2.29 -18.86 4.20
N GLU A 225 -3.10 -19.63 3.47
CA GLU A 225 -2.68 -20.95 2.98
C GLU A 225 -1.53 -20.79 1.97
N PHE A 226 -0.36 -21.34 2.29
CA PHE A 226 0.82 -21.26 1.42
C PHE A 226 0.76 -22.31 0.30
N THR A 227 -0.17 -22.14 -0.63
CA THR A 227 -0.38 -23.03 -1.77
C THR A 227 -0.30 -22.27 -3.09
N GLU A 228 0.10 -22.92 -4.17
CA GLU A 228 0.11 -22.31 -5.51
C GLU A 228 -1.28 -21.81 -5.92
N GLN A 229 -2.34 -22.54 -5.56
CA GLN A 229 -3.72 -22.14 -5.83
C GLN A 229 -4.03 -20.79 -5.19
N MET A 230 -3.63 -20.56 -3.93
CA MET A 230 -3.86 -19.29 -3.24
C MET A 230 -2.91 -18.16 -3.70
N LEU A 231 -1.64 -18.49 -3.95
CA LEU A 231 -0.60 -17.50 -4.26
C LEU A 231 -0.66 -17.00 -5.72
N THR A 232 -1.10 -17.83 -6.66
CA THR A 232 -1.14 -17.46 -8.09
C THR A 232 -2.08 -16.29 -8.37
N PRO A 233 -3.35 -16.29 -7.90
CA PRO A 233 -4.26 -15.16 -8.11
C PRO A 233 -3.74 -13.86 -7.48
N LEU A 234 -3.14 -13.94 -6.29
CA LEU A 234 -2.52 -12.79 -5.62
C LEU A 234 -1.34 -12.25 -6.45
N ALA A 235 -0.49 -13.14 -6.98
CA ALA A 235 0.66 -12.74 -7.78
C ALA A 235 0.22 -12.11 -9.12
N THR A 236 -0.83 -12.64 -9.75
CA THR A 236 -1.46 -12.05 -10.93
C THR A 236 -2.00 -10.66 -10.61
N LEU A 237 -2.71 -10.50 -9.49
CA LEU A 237 -3.25 -9.19 -9.09
C LEU A 237 -2.14 -8.16 -8.81
N GLN A 238 -1.03 -8.55 -8.16
CA GLN A 238 0.13 -7.67 -7.95
C GLN A 238 0.78 -7.22 -9.27
N THR A 239 0.94 -8.14 -10.22
CA THR A 239 1.70 -7.88 -11.45
C THR A 239 0.89 -7.23 -12.56
N GLN A 240 -0.40 -7.55 -12.66
CA GLN A 240 -1.29 -7.07 -13.72
C GLN A 240 -2.25 -5.98 -13.25
N GLY A 241 -2.44 -5.82 -11.93
CA GLY A 241 -3.45 -4.92 -11.35
C GLY A 241 -4.90 -5.35 -11.62
N LYS A 242 -5.09 -6.52 -12.22
CA LYS A 242 -6.39 -7.04 -12.64
C LYS A 242 -6.45 -8.55 -12.46
N LEU A 243 -7.58 -9.04 -11.95
CA LEU A 243 -7.89 -10.44 -11.79
C LEU A 243 -9.21 -10.75 -12.48
N THR A 244 -9.22 -11.71 -13.40
CA THR A 244 -10.41 -12.10 -14.15
C THR A 244 -10.65 -13.60 -14.05
N LYS A 245 -11.86 -14.01 -13.68
CA LYS A 245 -12.27 -15.43 -13.65
C LYS A 245 -13.63 -15.59 -14.31
N THR A 246 -13.66 -16.44 -15.32
CA THR A 246 -14.88 -16.77 -16.06
C THR A 246 -15.39 -18.13 -15.59
N ARG A 247 -16.66 -18.20 -15.19
CA ARG A 247 -17.30 -19.44 -14.74
C ARG A 247 -18.63 -19.63 -15.46
N ALA A 248 -18.98 -20.89 -15.70
CA ALA A 248 -20.32 -21.23 -16.19
C ALA A 248 -21.32 -21.09 -15.03
N THR A 249 -22.26 -20.16 -15.16
CA THR A 249 -23.38 -19.98 -14.24
C THR A 249 -24.65 -20.47 -14.89
N LYS A 250 -25.50 -21.09 -14.09
CA LYS A 250 -26.81 -21.57 -14.55
C LYS A 250 -27.81 -20.42 -14.45
N ASN A 251 -28.40 -20.05 -15.59
CA ASN A 251 -29.54 -19.12 -15.60
C ASN A 251 -30.79 -19.81 -15.04
N LYS A 252 -31.83 -19.03 -14.73
CA LYS A 252 -33.11 -19.53 -14.21
C LYS A 252 -33.75 -20.58 -15.12
N ASP A 253 -33.55 -20.46 -16.43
CA ASP A 253 -34.04 -21.40 -17.46
C ASP A 253 -33.22 -22.70 -17.54
N GLY A 254 -32.23 -22.86 -16.67
CA GLY A 254 -31.35 -24.02 -16.63
C GLY A 254 -30.24 -24.01 -17.70
N LEU A 255 -30.22 -23.02 -18.58
CA LEU A 255 -29.17 -22.82 -19.58
C LEU A 255 -27.88 -22.33 -18.92
N LEU A 256 -26.75 -22.92 -19.30
CA LEU A 256 -25.43 -22.47 -18.87
C LEU A 256 -25.03 -21.23 -19.68
N HIS A 257 -24.68 -20.17 -18.99
CA HIS A 257 -24.07 -18.99 -19.60
C HIS A 257 -22.75 -18.67 -18.88
N SER A 258 -21.85 -18.03 -19.61
CA SER A 258 -20.53 -17.66 -19.09
C SER A 258 -20.63 -16.33 -18.34
N THR A 259 -20.36 -16.30 -17.03
CA THR A 259 -20.20 -15.06 -16.26
C THR A 259 -18.74 -14.81 -15.95
N THR A 260 -18.31 -13.57 -16.14
CA THR A 260 -16.95 -13.14 -15.88
C THR A 260 -16.94 -12.24 -14.65
N PHE A 261 -16.16 -12.63 -13.65
CA PHE A 261 -15.86 -11.84 -12.46
C PHE A 261 -14.53 -11.13 -12.68
N GLU A 262 -14.50 -9.82 -12.47
CA GLU A 262 -13.33 -8.99 -12.67
C GLU A 262 -13.10 -8.11 -11.44
N VAL A 263 -11.84 -8.10 -10.96
CA VAL A 263 -11.38 -7.28 -9.84
C VAL A 263 -10.17 -6.49 -10.30
N ASN A 264 -10.26 -5.16 -10.28
CA ASN A 264 -9.18 -4.25 -10.65
C ASN A 264 -8.70 -3.55 -9.38
N ALA A 265 -7.48 -3.84 -8.94
CA ALA A 265 -6.93 -3.26 -7.73
C ALA A 265 -5.40 -3.32 -7.72
N LYS A 266 -4.78 -2.29 -7.16
CA LYS A 266 -3.37 -2.32 -6.79
C LYS A 266 -3.22 -3.03 -5.46
N LEU A 267 -2.66 -4.24 -5.48
CA LEU A 267 -2.55 -5.07 -4.29
C LEU A 267 -1.47 -4.55 -3.34
N CYS A 268 -1.86 -4.21 -2.10
CA CYS A 268 -0.95 -4.07 -0.97
C CYS A 268 -1.27 -5.18 0.04
N LEU A 269 -0.50 -6.27 0.01
CA LEU A 269 -0.76 -7.47 0.81
C LEU A 269 0.22 -7.56 1.97
N LEU A 270 -0.30 -7.67 3.19
CA LEU A 270 0.45 -8.09 4.37
C LEU A 270 -0.17 -9.35 4.94
N ALA A 271 0.43 -10.50 4.62
CA ALA A 271 -0.12 -11.78 5.05
C ALA A 271 0.89 -12.60 5.84
N SER A 272 0.40 -13.40 6.77
CA SER A 272 1.22 -14.41 7.43
C SER A 272 0.80 -15.80 7.01
N ALA A 273 1.80 -16.66 6.83
CA ALA A 273 1.61 -18.02 6.39
C ALA A 273 2.53 -18.98 7.15
N TYR A 274 2.21 -20.26 7.06
CA TYR A 274 3.11 -21.33 7.47
C TYR A 274 3.59 -22.10 6.26
N CYS A 275 4.90 -22.25 6.12
CA CYS A 275 5.50 -23.00 5.02
C CYS A 275 6.37 -24.14 5.57
N GLU A 276 6.03 -25.38 5.24
CA GLU A 276 6.85 -26.57 5.56
C GLU A 276 7.76 -27.02 4.42
N LYS A 277 7.54 -26.53 3.20
CA LYS A 277 8.24 -26.93 1.98
C LYS A 277 9.04 -25.73 1.45
N ASN A 278 10.08 -25.97 0.64
CA ASN A 278 10.84 -24.92 -0.04
C ASN A 278 10.07 -24.35 -1.24
N TYR A 279 8.90 -23.77 -0.96
CA TYR A 279 8.19 -22.95 -1.93
C TYR A 279 8.79 -21.54 -2.04
N GLU A 280 9.88 -21.24 -1.32
CA GLU A 280 10.71 -20.04 -1.54
C GLU A 280 11.31 -19.99 -2.95
N ASN A 281 11.39 -21.15 -3.62
CA ASN A 281 11.74 -21.26 -5.04
C ASN A 281 10.64 -20.77 -6.00
N LEU A 282 9.41 -20.59 -5.50
CA LEU A 282 8.36 -19.98 -6.31
C LEU A 282 8.72 -18.53 -6.59
N SER A 283 8.67 -18.22 -7.87
CA SER A 283 9.02 -16.91 -8.42
C SER A 283 7.88 -15.92 -8.14
N LEU A 284 7.69 -15.55 -6.88
CA LEU A 284 6.61 -14.68 -6.41
C LEU A 284 7.04 -13.21 -6.45
N PRO A 285 6.12 -12.28 -6.77
CA PRO A 285 6.38 -10.83 -6.70
C PRO A 285 6.30 -10.30 -5.25
N PHE A 286 6.34 -11.19 -4.25
CA PHE A 286 6.21 -10.84 -2.84
C PHE A 286 7.56 -10.95 -2.13
N LEU A 287 7.76 -10.08 -1.14
CA LEU A 287 8.86 -10.24 -0.21
C LEU A 287 8.50 -11.27 0.86
N CYS A 288 9.28 -12.33 0.98
CA CYS A 288 9.11 -13.32 2.06
C CYS A 288 10.01 -12.95 3.25
N LEU A 289 9.38 -12.61 4.37
CA LEU A 289 10.05 -12.35 5.64
C LEU A 289 9.94 -13.56 6.55
N HIS A 290 11.02 -13.87 7.24
CA HIS A 290 11.05 -14.93 8.24
C HIS A 290 11.08 -14.31 9.62
N LEU A 291 10.11 -14.69 10.46
CA LEU A 291 10.09 -14.19 11.84
C LEU A 291 11.20 -14.83 12.67
N ASN A 292 11.65 -14.08 13.66
CA ASN A 292 12.61 -14.53 14.63
C ASN A 292 11.94 -15.60 15.53
N HIS A 293 12.72 -16.62 15.85
CA HIS A 293 12.30 -17.79 16.63
C HIS A 293 13.39 -18.18 17.63
N SER A 294 14.17 -17.19 18.04
CA SER A 294 15.26 -17.37 18.97
C SER A 294 14.72 -17.53 20.39
N HIS A 295 15.36 -18.40 21.17
CA HIS A 295 14.99 -18.63 22.57
C HIS A 295 15.12 -17.35 23.42
N THR A 296 16.04 -16.46 23.06
CA THR A 296 16.21 -15.15 23.71
C THR A 296 14.98 -14.29 23.53
N GLN A 297 14.43 -14.24 22.31
CA GLN A 297 13.22 -13.50 22.01
C GLN A 297 12.00 -14.09 22.74
N ASP A 298 11.86 -15.41 22.80
CA ASP A 298 10.78 -16.06 23.55
C ASP A 298 10.79 -15.62 25.03
N ILE A 299 11.97 -15.56 25.66
CA ILE A 299 12.12 -15.08 27.03
C ILE A 299 11.69 -13.61 27.16
N GLU A 300 12.12 -12.76 26.24
CA GLU A 300 11.76 -11.34 26.24
C GLU A 300 10.24 -11.13 26.11
N ILE A 301 9.59 -11.85 25.18
CA ILE A 301 8.15 -11.82 25.00
C ILE A 301 7.42 -12.32 26.25
N MET A 302 7.84 -13.43 26.84
CA MET A 302 7.24 -13.94 28.08
C MET A 302 7.41 -12.96 29.25
N ASN A 303 8.57 -12.31 29.36
CA ASN A 303 8.81 -11.28 30.37
C ASN A 303 7.89 -10.08 30.16
N TYR A 304 7.73 -9.64 28.92
CA TYR A 304 6.84 -8.54 28.56
C TYR A 304 5.37 -8.86 28.88
N GLN A 305 4.89 -10.04 28.51
CA GLN A 305 3.53 -10.49 28.84
C GLN A 305 3.29 -10.52 30.36
N ARG A 306 4.27 -11.00 31.15
CA ARG A 306 4.22 -10.95 32.62
C ARG A 306 4.12 -9.52 33.14
N LYS A 307 4.90 -8.58 32.59
CA LYS A 307 4.86 -7.16 32.97
C LYS A 307 3.53 -6.49 32.62
N ILE A 308 2.95 -6.78 31.44
CA ILE A 308 1.61 -6.30 31.08
C ILE A 308 0.57 -6.81 32.07
N SER A 309 0.59 -8.11 32.37
CA SER A 309 -0.37 -8.75 33.28
C SER A 309 -0.24 -8.19 34.70
N ALA A 310 0.98 -7.88 35.14
CA ALA A 310 1.26 -7.24 36.41
C ALA A 310 0.91 -5.74 36.47
N GLY A 311 0.43 -5.14 35.36
CA GLY A 311 0.10 -3.70 35.30
C GLY A 311 1.32 -2.78 35.32
N LEU A 312 2.53 -3.32 35.10
CA LEU A 312 3.78 -2.55 35.07
C LEU A 312 3.99 -1.79 33.76
N ILE A 313 3.16 -2.07 32.75
CA ILE A 313 3.22 -1.44 31.43
C ILE A 313 1.93 -0.68 31.20
N ASP A 314 2.09 0.61 30.91
CA ASP A 314 0.98 1.51 30.68
C ASP A 314 0.38 1.28 29.28
N ARG A 315 -0.90 0.89 29.24
CA ARG A 315 -1.64 0.68 27.99
C ARG A 315 -1.96 2.00 27.28
N THR A 316 -1.96 3.13 27.99
CA THR A 316 -2.22 4.43 27.39
C THR A 316 -1.11 4.82 26.42
N VAL A 317 0.15 4.57 26.78
CA VAL A 317 1.33 4.80 25.92
C VAL A 317 1.27 3.97 24.65
N ILE A 318 0.83 2.70 24.76
CA ILE A 318 0.64 1.82 23.59
C ILE A 318 -0.38 2.43 22.62
N ASN A 319 -1.54 2.85 23.14
CA ASN A 319 -2.61 3.43 22.32
C ASN A 319 -2.20 4.79 21.72
N GLN A 320 -1.49 5.64 22.48
CA GLN A 320 -0.96 6.92 21.99
C GLN A 320 0.08 6.70 20.88
N THR A 321 0.94 5.69 21.03
CA THR A 321 1.93 5.34 20.00
C THR A 321 1.24 4.85 18.73
N ALA A 322 0.26 3.96 18.85
CA ALA A 322 -0.54 3.50 17.71
C ALA A 322 -1.26 4.66 17.01
N HIS A 323 -1.82 5.59 17.79
CA HIS A 323 -2.47 6.79 17.26
C HIS A 323 -1.48 7.70 16.53
N ARG A 324 -0.30 7.94 17.08
CA ARG A 324 0.72 8.76 16.42
C ARG A 324 1.18 8.15 15.10
N LEU A 325 1.44 6.84 15.06
CA LEU A 325 1.82 6.15 13.81
C LEU A 325 0.69 6.19 12.77
N LYS A 326 -0.57 6.11 13.22
CA LYS A 326 -1.74 6.32 12.37
C LYS A 326 -1.79 7.72 11.77
N CYS A 327 -1.47 8.75 12.55
CA CYS A 327 -1.34 10.12 12.04
C CYS A 327 -0.20 10.24 11.01
N VAL A 328 0.94 9.59 11.25
CA VAL A 328 2.09 9.57 10.33
C VAL A 328 1.69 8.99 8.98
N ILE A 329 1.07 7.81 8.93
CA ILE A 329 0.66 7.17 7.67
C ILE A 329 -0.39 8.01 6.94
N SER A 330 -1.34 8.56 7.68
CA SER A 330 -2.41 9.37 7.10
C SER A 330 -1.90 10.71 6.53
N SER A 331 -0.75 11.18 7.00
CA SER A 331 -0.10 12.42 6.54
C SER A 331 0.74 12.25 5.27
N LEU A 332 0.99 11.01 4.82
CA LEU A 332 1.73 10.73 3.60
C LEU A 332 0.94 11.17 2.37
N GLU A 333 1.60 11.89 1.48
CA GLU A 333 1.08 12.34 0.20
C GLU A 333 1.40 11.31 -0.89
N ASN A 334 0.55 11.18 -1.90
CA ASN A 334 0.81 10.30 -3.04
C ASN A 334 1.77 11.02 -4.00
N VAL A 335 3.02 10.59 -4.03
CA VAL A 335 4.09 11.18 -4.85
C VAL A 335 4.61 10.18 -5.87
N SER A 336 5.06 10.69 -7.01
CA SER A 336 5.82 9.91 -7.99
C SER A 336 7.29 9.91 -7.58
N VAL A 337 7.94 8.74 -7.65
CA VAL A 337 9.35 8.56 -7.28
C VAL A 337 10.18 8.34 -8.54
N ILE A 338 11.41 8.87 -8.55
CA ILE A 338 12.40 8.58 -9.58
C ILE A 338 13.72 8.16 -8.93
N ASN A 339 14.23 7.00 -9.36
CA ASN A 339 15.52 6.47 -8.90
C ASN A 339 16.60 6.66 -9.98
N PRO A 340 17.43 7.71 -9.90
CA PRO A 340 18.50 7.95 -10.88
C PRO A 340 19.64 6.93 -10.78
N PHE A 341 19.78 6.27 -9.62
CA PHE A 341 20.82 5.28 -9.37
C PHE A 341 20.41 3.87 -9.81
N ALA A 342 19.17 3.65 -10.27
CA ALA A 342 18.68 2.34 -10.69
C ALA A 342 19.58 1.62 -11.71
N PRO A 343 20.19 2.29 -12.72
CA PRO A 343 21.09 1.64 -13.67
C PRO A 343 22.39 1.09 -13.05
N LEU A 344 22.80 1.60 -11.88
CA LEU A 344 23.99 1.14 -11.17
C LEU A 344 23.74 -0.08 -10.28
N ILE A 345 22.46 -0.43 -10.05
CA ILE A 345 22.08 -1.48 -9.13
C ILE A 345 22.21 -2.84 -9.83
N GLU A 346 23.32 -3.52 -9.53
CA GLU A 346 23.56 -4.88 -9.98
C GLU A 346 23.25 -5.90 -8.87
N LEU A 347 22.63 -7.02 -9.27
CA LEU A 347 22.39 -8.15 -8.37
C LEU A 347 23.51 -9.18 -8.46
N PRO A 348 23.86 -9.85 -7.34
CA PRO A 348 24.72 -11.03 -7.35
C PRO A 348 24.20 -12.12 -8.30
N GLU A 349 25.12 -12.76 -9.04
CA GLU A 349 24.80 -13.86 -9.98
C GLU A 349 24.20 -15.09 -9.28
N ASP A 350 24.53 -15.30 -8.01
CA ASP A 350 24.09 -16.43 -7.19
C ASP A 350 22.59 -16.39 -6.81
N LEU A 351 21.87 -15.30 -7.12
CA LEU A 351 20.46 -15.14 -6.74
C LEU A 351 19.50 -15.82 -7.74
N PRO A 352 18.49 -16.56 -7.25
CA PRO A 352 17.48 -17.14 -8.13
C PRO A 352 16.55 -16.06 -8.71
N HIS A 353 16.08 -16.31 -9.93
CA HIS A 353 15.12 -15.46 -10.64
C HIS A 353 15.53 -13.96 -10.70
N PRO A 354 16.73 -13.62 -11.22
CA PRO A 354 17.34 -12.29 -11.06
C PRO A 354 16.44 -11.15 -11.53
N ARG A 355 15.68 -11.33 -12.62
CA ARG A 355 14.75 -10.31 -13.14
C ARG A 355 13.68 -9.89 -12.13
N LYS A 356 13.08 -10.85 -11.42
CA LYS A 356 12.03 -10.57 -10.42
C LYS A 356 12.60 -10.09 -9.11
N THR A 357 13.76 -10.63 -8.73
CA THR A 357 14.48 -10.17 -7.54
C THR A 357 14.93 -8.71 -7.70
N LEU A 358 15.35 -8.31 -8.91
CA LEU A 358 15.73 -6.92 -9.19
C LEU A 358 14.53 -6.01 -9.11
N LEU A 359 13.41 -6.38 -9.75
CA LEU A 359 12.17 -5.60 -9.67
C LEU A 359 11.72 -5.43 -8.22
N LEU A 360 11.71 -6.50 -7.43
CA LEU A 360 11.36 -6.45 -6.00
C LEU A 360 12.26 -5.50 -5.20
N LEU A 361 13.57 -5.49 -5.51
CA LEU A 361 14.52 -4.59 -4.86
C LEU A 361 14.26 -3.13 -5.24
N LEU A 362 14.06 -2.85 -6.53
CA LEU A 362 13.75 -1.50 -7.03
C LEU A 362 12.44 -0.97 -6.45
N ASP A 363 11.38 -1.80 -6.46
CA ASP A 363 10.07 -1.46 -5.89
C ASP A 363 10.21 -1.12 -4.39
N PHE A 364 11.05 -1.87 -3.65
CA PHE A 364 11.27 -1.60 -2.23
C PHE A 364 12.05 -0.30 -2.00
N ILE A 365 13.05 0.02 -2.83
CA ILE A 365 13.78 1.30 -2.78
C ILE A 365 12.83 2.48 -3.04
N GLU A 366 11.92 2.33 -4.00
CA GLU A 366 10.89 3.34 -4.27
C GLU A 366 9.97 3.54 -3.07
N VAL A 367 9.56 2.46 -2.39
CA VAL A 367 8.74 2.52 -1.18
C VAL A 367 9.46 3.21 -0.02
N VAL A 368 10.76 2.93 0.16
CA VAL A 368 11.60 3.64 1.14
C VAL A 368 11.61 5.13 0.79
N THR A 369 11.93 5.49 -0.45
CA THR A 369 11.96 6.89 -0.92
C THR A 369 10.61 7.58 -0.71
N PHE A 370 9.51 6.90 -1.04
CA PHE A 370 8.13 7.36 -0.84
C PHE A 370 7.84 7.66 0.63
N PHE A 371 8.29 6.81 1.55
CA PHE A 371 8.11 7.05 2.98
C PHE A 371 8.92 8.27 3.46
N PHE A 372 10.13 8.45 2.94
CA PHE A 372 11.00 9.60 3.24
C PHE A 372 10.68 10.86 2.44
N GLN A 373 9.55 10.94 1.74
CA GLN A 373 9.21 12.02 0.80
C GLN A 373 9.36 13.46 1.32
N HIS A 374 9.26 13.68 2.64
CA HIS A 374 9.45 15.02 3.23
C HIS A 374 10.92 15.41 3.42
N GLN A 375 11.83 14.43 3.45
CA GLN A 375 13.28 14.62 3.59
C GLN A 375 14.02 14.59 2.26
N ARG A 376 13.33 14.31 1.14
CA ARG A 376 13.92 14.10 -0.18
C ARG A 376 13.70 15.29 -1.08
N GLU A 377 14.64 15.47 -2.01
CA GLU A 377 14.58 16.54 -2.99
C GLU A 377 13.48 16.25 -4.02
N LYS A 378 12.72 17.30 -4.34
CA LYS A 378 11.68 17.25 -5.36
C LYS A 378 12.22 17.86 -6.65
N VAL A 379 12.21 17.09 -7.72
CA VAL A 379 12.66 17.49 -9.05
C VAL A 379 11.44 17.62 -9.95
N VAL A 380 11.38 18.68 -10.74
CA VAL A 380 10.32 18.86 -11.74
C VAL A 380 10.84 18.33 -13.07
N ASN A 381 10.08 17.44 -13.70
CA ASN A 381 10.38 17.03 -15.06
C ASN A 381 10.03 18.19 -16.01
N GLU A 382 11.03 18.78 -16.66
CA GLU A 382 10.85 19.94 -17.55
C GLU A 382 9.95 19.66 -18.76
N GLN A 383 9.82 18.40 -19.18
CA GLN A 383 9.02 18.01 -20.34
C GLN A 383 7.55 17.75 -19.99
N THR A 384 7.27 17.16 -18.83
CA THR A 384 5.90 16.77 -18.42
C THR A 384 5.30 17.71 -17.38
N GLY A 385 6.13 18.50 -16.69
CA GLY A 385 5.73 19.34 -15.55
C GLY A 385 5.42 18.54 -14.28
N GLU A 386 5.67 17.23 -14.27
CA GLU A 386 5.42 16.37 -13.10
C GLU A 386 6.48 16.58 -12.01
N ILE A 387 6.03 16.63 -10.75
CA ILE A 387 6.90 16.74 -9.58
C ILE A 387 7.26 15.31 -9.13
N LEU A 388 8.55 14.98 -9.22
CA LEU A 388 9.11 13.69 -8.87
C LEU A 388 9.96 13.82 -7.60
N THR A 389 9.88 12.83 -6.72
CA THR A 389 10.75 12.74 -5.54
C THR A 389 11.99 11.93 -5.91
N LYS A 390 13.19 12.52 -5.79
CA LYS A 390 14.46 11.88 -6.14
C LYS A 390 14.91 10.93 -5.02
N THR A 391 15.21 9.68 -5.37
CA THR A 391 15.82 8.71 -4.45
C THR A 391 17.21 9.16 -4.01
N ALA A 392 17.49 9.06 -2.71
CA ALA A 392 18.81 9.36 -2.15
C ALA A 392 19.64 8.09 -1.95
N PRO A 393 20.98 8.16 -1.95
CA PRO A 393 21.84 7.00 -1.69
C PRO A 393 21.53 6.28 -0.36
N GLU A 394 21.14 7.05 0.67
CA GLU A 394 20.79 6.52 1.99
C GLU A 394 19.54 5.62 1.96
N ASP A 395 18.60 5.87 1.04
CA ASP A 395 17.42 5.01 0.84
C ASP A 395 17.81 3.64 0.32
N ILE A 396 18.79 3.62 -0.59
CA ILE A 396 19.30 2.40 -1.23
C ILE A 396 20.08 1.58 -0.21
N GLU A 397 20.94 2.22 0.59
CA GLU A 397 21.65 1.57 1.69
C GLU A 397 20.69 0.94 2.71
N LEU A 398 19.66 1.70 3.11
CA LEU A 398 18.62 1.20 4.01
C LEU A 398 17.89 0.00 3.40
N ALA A 399 17.47 0.09 2.14
CA ALA A 399 16.80 -1.00 1.44
C ALA A 399 17.66 -2.26 1.39
N PHE A 400 18.94 -2.14 1.04
CA PHE A 400 19.87 -3.28 1.03
C PHE A 400 20.06 -3.87 2.43
N SER A 401 20.20 -3.03 3.47
CA SER A 401 20.37 -3.51 4.84
C SER A 401 19.18 -4.36 5.31
N LEU A 402 17.96 -3.91 5.01
CA LEU A 402 16.72 -4.59 5.39
C LEU A 402 16.46 -5.86 4.57
N LEU A 403 16.77 -5.84 3.28
CA LEU A 403 16.53 -6.98 2.40
C LEU A 403 17.65 -8.02 2.41
N LYS A 404 18.85 -7.69 2.90
CA LYS A 404 20.02 -8.59 2.94
C LYS A 404 19.65 -9.99 3.45
N ASN A 405 19.00 -10.06 4.61
CA ASN A 405 18.62 -11.33 5.23
C ASN A 405 17.57 -12.11 4.39
N SER A 406 16.67 -11.42 3.70
CA SER A 406 15.67 -12.05 2.84
C SER A 406 16.29 -12.55 1.52
N LEU A 407 17.18 -11.76 0.91
CA LEU A 407 17.92 -12.13 -0.30
C LEU A 407 18.84 -13.33 -0.05
N LEU A 408 19.57 -13.34 1.06
CA LEU A 408 20.41 -14.47 1.47
C LEU A 408 19.60 -15.75 1.65
N ARG A 409 18.39 -15.66 2.20
CA ARG A 409 17.50 -16.82 2.35
C ARG A 409 16.98 -17.32 1.02
N LYS A 410 16.63 -16.43 0.09
CA LYS A 410 16.21 -16.84 -1.26
C LYS A 410 17.30 -17.62 -1.99
N ALA A 411 18.57 -17.29 -1.75
CA ALA A 411 19.70 -18.02 -2.30
C ALA A 411 20.06 -19.30 -1.52
N ASP A 412 19.49 -19.52 -0.32
CA ASP A 412 19.72 -20.72 0.45
C ASP A 412 18.89 -21.88 -0.12
N GLU A 413 19.55 -22.99 -0.46
CA GLU A 413 18.88 -24.19 -0.97
C GLU A 413 18.11 -24.97 0.12
N LEU A 414 18.48 -24.79 1.40
CA LEU A 414 17.86 -25.47 2.54
C LEU A 414 16.64 -24.72 3.06
N SER A 415 15.64 -25.47 3.52
CA SER A 415 14.51 -24.90 4.24
C SER A 415 14.98 -24.20 5.52
N THR A 416 14.29 -23.12 5.92
CA THR A 416 14.57 -22.44 7.19
C THR A 416 14.62 -23.41 8.38
N SER A 417 13.75 -24.43 8.39
CA SER A 417 13.75 -25.46 9.43
C SER A 417 14.93 -26.42 9.35
N ALA A 418 15.31 -26.89 8.15
CA ALA A 418 16.46 -27.76 7.97
C ALA A 418 17.78 -27.04 8.24
N ARG A 419 17.90 -25.76 7.85
CA ARG A 419 19.05 -24.91 8.15
C ARG A 419 19.21 -24.69 9.66
N GLY A 420 18.11 -24.39 10.36
CA GLY A 420 18.11 -24.30 11.82
C GLY A 420 18.53 -25.62 12.50
N PHE A 421 18.06 -26.76 11.97
CA PHE A 421 18.48 -28.09 12.42
C PHE A 421 19.97 -28.35 12.16
N TYR A 422 20.48 -28.01 10.97
CA TYR A 422 21.90 -28.14 10.61
C TYR A 422 22.80 -27.32 11.53
N ASN A 423 22.45 -26.06 11.80
CA ASN A 423 23.21 -25.20 12.71
C ASN A 423 23.24 -25.75 14.14
N TRP A 424 22.11 -26.26 14.64
CA TRP A 424 22.06 -26.93 15.93
C TRP A 424 22.90 -28.22 15.93
N LEU A 425 22.80 -29.03 14.87
CA LEU A 425 23.54 -30.28 14.72
C LEU A 425 25.06 -30.04 14.72
N LYS A 426 25.52 -28.99 14.03
CA LYS A 426 26.94 -28.58 14.01
C LYS A 426 27.44 -28.22 15.41
N LYS A 427 26.66 -27.46 16.18
CA LYS A 427 26.97 -27.12 17.59
C LYS A 427 27.00 -28.37 18.47
N TYR A 428 25.98 -29.21 18.39
CA TYR A 428 25.87 -30.44 19.17
C TYR A 428 27.04 -31.40 18.91
N LEU A 429 27.42 -31.61 17.65
CA LEU A 429 28.55 -32.49 17.30
C LEU A 429 29.90 -31.92 17.74
N ALA A 430 30.06 -30.59 17.72
CA ALA A 430 31.25 -29.94 18.25
C ALA A 430 31.37 -30.13 19.78
N GLU A 431 30.27 -29.98 20.52
CA GLU A 431 30.22 -30.21 21.97
C GLU A 431 30.44 -31.70 22.32
N ALA A 432 29.82 -32.61 21.57
CA ALA A 432 29.95 -34.05 21.75
C ALA A 432 31.31 -34.60 21.27
N LYS A 433 32.11 -33.80 20.55
CA LYS A 433 33.38 -34.20 19.91
C LYS A 433 33.26 -35.44 19.01
N THR A 434 32.10 -35.65 18.41
CA THR A 434 31.84 -36.77 17.48
C THR A 434 31.61 -36.26 16.07
N LYS A 435 32.10 -36.99 15.07
CA LYS A 435 31.88 -36.66 13.64
C LYS A 435 30.75 -37.47 13.00
N GLN A 436 30.28 -38.50 13.69
CA GLN A 436 29.26 -39.42 13.22
C GLN A 436 28.13 -39.50 14.23
N PHE A 437 26.91 -39.66 13.75
CA PHE A 437 25.73 -39.80 14.60
C PHE A 437 24.67 -40.68 13.94
N THR A 438 23.79 -41.24 14.77
CA THR A 438 22.58 -41.92 14.32
C THR A 438 21.34 -41.07 14.60
N ALA A 439 20.23 -41.38 13.92
CA ALA A 439 18.95 -40.72 14.21
C ALA A 439 18.49 -40.91 15.67
N LEU A 440 18.92 -41.99 16.33
CA LEU A 440 18.58 -42.27 17.72
C LEU A 440 19.32 -41.36 18.70
N ASP A 441 20.59 -41.04 18.41
CA ASP A 441 21.39 -40.12 19.22
C ASP A 441 20.79 -38.71 19.20
N ILE A 442 20.36 -38.25 18.03
CA ILE A 442 19.70 -36.95 17.87
C ILE A 442 18.38 -36.90 18.63
N ARG A 443 17.57 -37.97 18.61
CA ARG A 443 16.29 -38.01 19.33
C ARG A 443 16.45 -38.02 20.86
N LYS A 444 17.56 -38.56 21.37
CA LYS A 444 17.90 -38.48 22.79
C LYS A 444 18.26 -37.06 23.20
N ALA A 445 19.02 -36.34 22.35
CA ALA A 445 19.45 -34.98 22.62
C ALA A 445 18.36 -33.93 22.38
N LYS A 446 17.50 -34.13 21.37
CA LYS A 446 16.44 -33.20 20.99
C LYS A 446 15.14 -33.94 20.69
N PRO A 447 14.04 -33.62 21.40
CA PRO A 447 12.75 -34.26 21.17
C PRO A 447 12.16 -33.76 19.84
N ILE A 448 12.44 -34.49 18.75
CA ILE A 448 11.88 -34.25 17.42
C ILE A 448 11.07 -35.47 17.00
N HIS A 449 9.91 -35.23 16.40
CA HIS A 449 9.09 -36.29 15.84
C HIS A 449 9.86 -37.09 14.76
N PRO A 450 9.81 -38.44 14.74
CA PRO A 450 10.63 -39.26 13.85
C PRO A 450 10.50 -38.92 12.35
N ARG A 451 9.28 -38.64 11.89
CA ARG A 451 9.04 -38.26 10.48
C ARG A 451 9.71 -36.93 10.12
N THR A 452 9.68 -35.97 11.03
CA THR A 452 10.28 -34.64 10.84
C THR A 452 11.80 -34.74 10.82
N LEU A 453 12.38 -35.54 11.71
CA LEU A 453 13.83 -35.80 11.71
C LEU A 453 14.27 -36.50 10.41
N ASN A 454 13.54 -37.53 9.97
CA ASN A 454 13.84 -38.21 8.71
C ASN A 454 13.79 -37.25 7.52
N ARG A 455 12.82 -36.33 7.48
CA ARG A 455 12.74 -35.29 6.45
C ARG A 455 13.98 -34.40 6.46
N TYR A 456 14.40 -33.87 7.62
CA TYR A 456 15.60 -33.04 7.71
C TYR A 456 16.86 -33.79 7.30
N LEU A 457 17.01 -35.05 7.71
CA LEU A 457 18.17 -35.87 7.32
C LEU A 457 18.17 -36.15 5.81
N GLN A 458 17.01 -36.42 5.22
CA GLN A 458 16.88 -36.62 3.77
C GLN A 458 17.23 -35.34 2.99
N GLU A 459 16.70 -34.19 3.42
CA GLU A 459 16.98 -32.89 2.80
C GLU A 459 18.48 -32.54 2.87
N LEU A 460 19.10 -32.67 4.04
CA LEU A 460 20.54 -32.43 4.19
C LEU A 460 21.40 -33.42 3.41
N THR A 461 20.94 -34.66 3.22
CA THR A 461 21.66 -35.64 2.38
C THR A 461 21.49 -35.32 0.89
N LEU A 462 20.31 -34.86 0.47
CA LEU A 462 20.01 -34.46 -0.91
C LEU A 462 20.93 -33.32 -1.36
N PHE A 463 21.11 -32.31 -0.51
CA PHE A 463 21.98 -31.16 -0.74
C PHE A 463 23.43 -31.41 -0.26
N HIS A 464 23.83 -32.67 -0.07
CA HIS A 464 25.20 -33.07 0.24
C HIS A 464 25.81 -32.53 1.56
N TYR A 465 25.04 -31.86 2.42
CA TYR A 465 25.45 -31.45 3.78
C TYR A 465 25.67 -32.63 4.74
N LEU A 466 25.09 -33.78 4.42
CA LEU A 466 25.30 -35.04 5.14
C LEU A 466 25.72 -36.15 4.17
N GLN A 467 26.66 -36.97 4.64
CA GLN A 467 27.07 -38.20 3.97
C GLN A 467 26.65 -39.41 4.80
N ILE A 468 26.08 -40.42 4.15
CA ILE A 468 25.77 -41.71 4.78
C ILE A 468 27.05 -42.56 4.75
N THR A 469 27.63 -42.85 5.92
CA THR A 469 28.90 -43.60 6.04
C THR A 469 28.69 -45.09 6.29
N GLY A 470 27.46 -45.51 6.60
CA GLY A 470 27.13 -46.91 6.84
C GLY A 470 25.76 -47.11 7.51
N GLY A 471 25.50 -48.32 7.96
CA GLY A 471 24.24 -48.69 8.59
C GLY A 471 23.21 -49.28 7.61
N ASN A 472 22.21 -49.98 8.16
CA ASN A 472 21.18 -50.66 7.38
C ASN A 472 19.79 -50.20 7.85
N LYS A 473 18.94 -49.80 6.89
CA LYS A 473 17.56 -49.37 7.11
C LYS A 473 16.76 -50.36 7.97
N HIS A 474 17.09 -51.65 7.90
CA HIS A 474 16.32 -52.73 8.54
C HIS A 474 16.91 -53.27 9.86
N ARG A 475 18.15 -52.91 10.25
CA ARG A 475 18.82 -53.51 11.43
C ARG A 475 19.37 -52.52 12.47
N GLY A 476 19.47 -51.23 12.17
CA GLY A 476 20.02 -50.26 13.14
C GLY A 476 19.95 -48.79 12.74
N GLY A 477 19.41 -48.47 11.57
CA GLY A 477 19.39 -47.10 11.05
C GLY A 477 20.69 -46.73 10.32
N PHE A 478 20.66 -45.61 9.61
CA PHE A 478 21.83 -45.06 8.92
C PHE A 478 22.72 -44.28 9.88
N ILE A 479 24.03 -44.32 9.61
CA ILE A 479 25.05 -43.50 10.27
C ILE A 479 25.35 -42.33 9.33
N TYR A 480 25.21 -41.12 9.86
CA TYR A 480 25.41 -39.87 9.12
C TYR A 480 26.69 -39.18 9.59
N LYS A 481 27.35 -38.47 8.67
CA LYS A 481 28.53 -37.64 8.90
C LYS A 481 28.31 -36.27 8.23
N LEU A 482 28.69 -35.18 8.90
CA LEU A 482 28.73 -33.85 8.30
C LEU A 482 29.83 -33.76 7.23
N THR A 483 29.51 -33.14 6.10
CA THR A 483 30.49 -32.71 5.09
C THR A 483 31.02 -31.31 5.42
N ASP A 484 32.24 -30.99 4.96
CA ASP A 484 32.90 -29.70 5.18
C ASP A 484 32.44 -28.60 4.20
N LEU A 485 31.24 -28.74 3.61
CA LEU A 485 30.67 -27.75 2.69
C LEU A 485 30.34 -26.44 3.46
N ASN A 486 31.10 -25.38 3.17
CA ASN A 486 30.90 -24.03 3.70
C ASN A 486 30.29 -23.10 2.63
N GLU A 487 29.35 -23.60 1.83
CA GLU A 487 28.72 -22.87 0.72
C GLU A 487 28.03 -21.58 1.17
N LEU A 488 27.37 -21.58 2.33
CA LEU A 488 26.71 -20.36 2.84
C LEU A 488 27.67 -19.23 3.15
N ALA A 489 28.84 -19.52 3.71
CA ALA A 489 29.79 -18.47 4.05
C ALA A 489 30.36 -17.83 2.77
N GLN A 490 30.58 -18.64 1.73
CA GLN A 490 31.00 -18.17 0.41
C GLN A 490 29.90 -17.34 -0.24
N LEU A 491 28.66 -17.83 -0.24
CA LEU A 491 27.49 -17.14 -0.80
C LEU A 491 27.20 -15.81 -0.07
N GLN A 492 27.29 -15.80 1.26
CA GLN A 492 27.19 -14.56 2.05
C GLN A 492 28.27 -13.56 1.68
N ASN A 493 29.52 -13.99 1.57
CA ASN A 493 30.63 -13.10 1.21
C ASN A 493 30.47 -12.54 -0.21
N ASN A 494 30.04 -13.36 -1.18
CA ASN A 494 29.81 -12.92 -2.56
C ASN A 494 28.72 -11.84 -2.61
N ILE A 495 27.59 -12.10 -1.95
CA ILE A 495 26.45 -11.17 -1.91
C ILE A 495 26.85 -9.89 -1.19
N GLU A 496 27.55 -9.97 -0.06
CA GLU A 496 28.04 -8.78 0.65
C GLU A 496 29.04 -7.95 -0.17
N THR A 497 29.92 -8.61 -0.92
CA THR A 497 30.91 -7.94 -1.76
C THR A 497 30.25 -7.22 -2.93
N SER A 498 29.29 -7.88 -3.60
CA SER A 498 28.51 -7.28 -4.68
C SER A 498 27.70 -6.07 -4.18
N ILE A 499 27.01 -6.20 -3.04
CA ILE A 499 26.26 -5.08 -2.44
C ILE A 499 27.18 -3.91 -2.11
N LYS A 500 28.35 -4.16 -1.52
CA LYS A 500 29.34 -3.10 -1.21
C LYS A 500 29.83 -2.41 -2.48
N ASN A 501 30.17 -3.16 -3.52
CA ASN A 501 30.61 -2.57 -4.79
C ASN A 501 29.53 -1.68 -5.42
N THR A 502 28.26 -2.11 -5.37
CA THR A 502 27.12 -1.31 -5.83
C THR A 502 26.98 -0.01 -5.02
N LEU A 503 27.07 -0.09 -3.69
CA LEU A 503 26.99 1.08 -2.81
C LEU A 503 28.18 2.04 -3.01
N ASP A 504 29.39 1.53 -3.22
CA ASP A 504 30.58 2.33 -3.51
C ASP A 504 30.44 3.07 -4.85
N ASN A 505 29.91 2.42 -5.88
CA ASN A 505 29.66 3.04 -7.18
C ASN A 505 28.60 4.14 -7.09
N ILE A 506 27.50 3.90 -6.36
CA ILE A 506 26.46 4.90 -6.09
C ILE A 506 27.04 6.09 -5.33
N SER A 507 27.86 5.83 -4.32
CA SER A 507 28.51 6.89 -3.52
C SER A 507 29.40 7.76 -4.41
N ARG A 508 30.23 7.16 -5.28
CA ARG A 508 31.07 7.88 -6.25
C ARG A 508 30.25 8.70 -7.24
N GLN A 509 29.15 8.15 -7.76
CA GLN A 509 28.28 8.93 -8.65
C GLN A 509 27.59 10.08 -7.91
N SER A 510 27.18 9.88 -6.66
CA SER A 510 26.58 10.95 -5.85
C SER A 510 27.59 12.06 -5.51
N GLU A 511 28.86 11.72 -5.32
CA GLU A 511 29.95 12.69 -5.15
C GLU A 511 30.24 13.43 -6.46
N ASN A 512 30.20 12.73 -7.60
CA ASN A 512 30.32 13.35 -8.92
C ASN A 512 29.12 14.26 -9.23
N GLU A 513 27.88 13.91 -8.89
CA GLU A 513 26.71 14.81 -9.04
C GLU A 513 26.81 16.05 -8.12
N LYS A 514 27.53 15.95 -7.00
CA LYS A 514 27.84 17.09 -6.12
C LYS A 514 29.04 17.92 -6.61
N GLN A 515 29.90 17.35 -7.45
CA GLN A 515 31.13 17.96 -7.97
C GLN A 515 31.03 18.40 -9.44
N GLU A 516 30.09 17.86 -10.22
CA GLU A 516 29.68 18.42 -11.49
C GLU A 516 29.20 19.84 -11.18
N PRO A 517 29.84 20.87 -11.75
CA PRO A 517 29.29 22.20 -11.61
C PRO A 517 27.87 22.14 -12.15
N GLU A 518 26.90 22.65 -11.39
CA GLU A 518 25.68 23.18 -12.01
C GLU A 518 26.11 23.88 -13.30
N PRO A 519 25.47 23.63 -14.46
CA PRO A 519 25.81 24.36 -15.68
C PRO A 519 25.83 25.84 -15.29
N GLU A 520 27.02 26.45 -15.35
CA GLU A 520 27.40 27.63 -14.57
C GLU A 520 26.17 28.47 -14.22
N GLN A 521 25.74 28.43 -12.95
CA GLN A 521 24.96 29.54 -12.43
C GLN A 521 25.90 30.74 -12.45
N ALA A 522 25.90 31.43 -13.60
CA ALA A 522 26.56 32.70 -13.80
C ALA A 522 26.25 33.58 -12.59
N PRO A 523 27.25 34.32 -12.07
CA PRO A 523 27.07 35.14 -10.87
C PRO A 523 25.82 35.99 -11.06
N LYS A 524 24.92 35.94 -10.08
CA LYS A 524 23.61 36.62 -10.05
C LYS A 524 23.63 37.99 -10.76
N THR A 525 23.34 37.94 -12.05
CA THR A 525 22.95 39.03 -12.95
C THR A 525 22.44 38.35 -14.22
N ARG A 526 21.26 37.71 -14.14
CA ARG A 526 20.64 37.07 -15.30
C ARG A 526 20.04 38.15 -16.19
N ILE A 527 20.81 38.60 -17.19
CA ILE A 527 20.28 39.33 -18.32
C ILE A 527 19.54 38.29 -19.18
N GLU A 528 18.20 38.35 -19.24
CA GLU A 528 17.43 37.51 -20.17
C GLU A 528 17.79 37.92 -21.62
N GLU A 529 17.97 36.98 -22.56
CA GLU A 529 18.17 37.25 -24.01
C GLU A 529 17.16 38.27 -24.57
N LYS A 530 15.99 38.35 -23.92
CA LYS A 530 14.89 39.25 -24.21
C LYS A 530 15.19 40.72 -23.87
N GLU A 531 15.98 41.01 -22.84
CA GLU A 531 16.46 42.36 -22.49
C GLU A 531 17.52 42.86 -23.47
N GLN A 532 18.44 41.98 -23.88
CA GLN A 532 19.44 42.29 -24.90
C GLN A 532 18.77 42.61 -26.25
N TYR A 533 17.68 41.90 -26.58
CA TYR A 533 16.87 42.21 -27.75
C TYR A 533 16.22 43.60 -27.66
N THR A 534 15.62 43.96 -26.51
CA THR A 534 15.07 45.32 -26.29
C THR A 534 16.18 46.39 -26.37
N PHE A 535 17.37 46.12 -25.83
CA PHE A 535 18.52 47.03 -25.92
C PHE A 535 19.05 47.17 -27.36
N LYS A 536 19.08 46.09 -28.13
CA LYS A 536 19.46 46.11 -29.55
C LYS A 536 18.49 46.96 -30.37
N LEU A 537 17.18 46.82 -30.14
CA LEU A 537 16.16 47.65 -30.78
C LEU A 537 16.33 49.14 -30.42
N LEU A 538 16.68 49.45 -29.17
CA LEU A 538 16.99 50.82 -28.75
C LEU A 538 18.21 51.39 -29.48
N LEU A 539 19.29 50.62 -29.62
CA LEU A 539 20.47 51.02 -30.39
C LEU A 539 20.15 51.24 -31.89
N GLU A 540 19.30 50.37 -32.47
CA GLU A 540 18.83 50.54 -33.86
C GLU A 540 17.99 51.81 -34.04
N LEU A 541 17.14 52.14 -33.05
CA LEU A 541 16.34 53.35 -33.04
C LEU A 541 17.18 54.62 -32.81
N GLU A 542 18.21 54.54 -31.98
CA GLU A 542 19.13 55.65 -31.70
C GLU A 542 19.96 55.98 -32.96
N ASN A 543 20.44 54.95 -33.67
CA ASN A 543 21.13 55.11 -34.96
C ASN A 543 20.29 55.85 -36.01
N GLN A 544 18.96 55.82 -35.90
CA GLN A 544 18.06 56.55 -36.79
C GLN A 544 17.76 57.98 -36.28
N ASN A 545 17.72 58.19 -34.96
CA ASN A 545 17.43 59.47 -34.32
C ASN A 545 18.20 59.62 -33.00
N ASN A 546 19.38 60.25 -33.05
CA ASN A 546 20.22 60.48 -31.88
C ASN A 546 19.53 61.38 -30.84
N GLY A 547 19.61 61.00 -29.57
CA GLY A 547 19.16 61.75 -28.40
C GLY A 547 17.65 61.69 -28.14
N ARG A 548 16.94 60.72 -28.70
CA ARG A 548 15.48 60.59 -28.54
C ARG A 548 15.11 59.96 -27.20
N GLU A 549 14.02 60.44 -26.60
CA GLU A 549 13.41 59.80 -25.42
C GLU A 549 12.49 58.66 -25.85
N TYR A 550 12.61 57.50 -25.19
CA TYR A 550 11.87 56.28 -25.49
C TYR A 550 10.84 55.96 -24.41
N LEU A 551 9.64 55.58 -24.87
CA LEU A 551 8.60 54.99 -24.04
C LEU A 551 8.43 53.50 -24.34
N PRO A 552 7.88 52.70 -23.40
CA PRO A 552 7.55 51.30 -23.67
C PRO A 552 6.66 51.10 -24.90
N SER A 553 5.78 52.07 -25.19
CA SER A 553 4.90 52.06 -26.37
C SER A 553 5.64 52.15 -27.70
N ASP A 554 6.84 52.72 -27.73
CA ASP A 554 7.62 52.89 -28.96
C ASP A 554 8.31 51.59 -29.37
N ILE A 555 8.61 50.72 -28.40
CA ILE A 555 9.31 49.44 -28.60
C ILE A 555 8.33 48.29 -28.81
N THR A 556 7.17 48.35 -28.16
CA THR A 556 6.07 47.37 -28.26
C THR A 556 5.78 46.92 -29.72
N PRO A 557 5.61 47.82 -30.73
CA PRO A 557 5.35 47.41 -32.11
C PRO A 557 6.55 46.77 -32.82
N LEU A 558 7.78 47.03 -32.36
CA LEU A 558 9.01 46.48 -32.95
C LEU A 558 9.38 45.12 -32.36
N SER A 559 9.06 44.91 -31.09
CA SER A 559 9.33 43.64 -30.40
C SER A 559 8.18 42.64 -30.49
N ASN A 560 6.98 43.08 -30.90
CA ASN A 560 5.74 42.29 -30.89
C ASN A 560 5.37 41.75 -29.49
N ARG A 561 5.83 42.42 -28.41
CA ARG A 561 5.56 42.08 -27.00
C ARG A 561 4.60 43.10 -26.39
N SER A 562 3.98 42.76 -25.26
CA SER A 562 3.08 43.70 -24.56
C SER A 562 3.85 44.86 -23.93
N GLN A 563 3.18 46.02 -23.81
CA GLN A 563 3.75 47.23 -23.21
C GLN A 563 4.23 47.03 -21.77
N SER A 564 3.57 46.16 -20.99
CA SER A 564 3.95 45.83 -19.62
C SER A 564 5.29 45.08 -19.53
N ILE A 565 5.57 44.22 -20.52
CA ILE A 565 6.82 43.48 -20.61
C ILE A 565 7.97 44.42 -20.99
N GLU A 566 7.77 45.29 -21.99
CA GLU A 566 8.79 46.27 -22.38
C GLU A 566 9.08 47.29 -21.28
N ALA A 567 8.06 47.70 -20.51
CA ALA A 567 8.27 48.57 -19.35
C ALA A 567 9.15 47.91 -18.28
N ARG A 568 9.02 46.58 -18.09
CA ARG A 568 9.86 45.81 -17.17
C ARG A 568 11.31 45.77 -17.67
N TYR A 569 11.53 45.52 -18.95
CA TYR A 569 12.86 45.44 -19.54
C TYR A 569 13.58 46.80 -19.57
N LEU A 570 12.87 47.88 -19.90
CA LEU A 570 13.41 49.24 -19.82
C LEU A 570 13.83 49.60 -18.38
N LYS A 571 13.03 49.21 -17.39
CA LYS A 571 13.37 49.42 -15.99
C LYS A 571 14.63 48.65 -15.60
N LEU A 572 14.78 47.40 -16.04
CA LEU A 572 15.96 46.57 -15.79
C LEU A 572 17.21 47.13 -16.48
N LEU A 573 17.10 47.61 -17.72
CA LEU A 573 18.20 48.27 -18.44
C LEU A 573 18.64 49.58 -17.78
N TRP A 574 17.71 50.33 -17.17
CA TRP A 574 18.02 51.49 -16.32
C TRP A 574 18.73 51.08 -15.02
N GLU A 575 18.26 50.04 -14.33
CA GLU A 575 18.92 49.49 -13.13
C GLU A 575 20.36 49.01 -13.42
N GLN A 576 20.63 48.58 -14.66
CA GLN A 576 21.96 48.22 -15.16
C GLN A 576 22.84 49.42 -15.56
N GLY A 577 22.32 50.65 -15.52
CA GLY A 577 23.05 51.87 -15.91
C GLY A 577 23.22 52.08 -17.41
N LYS A 578 22.53 51.31 -18.26
CA LYS A 578 22.57 51.46 -19.73
C LYS A 578 21.63 52.56 -20.25
N LEU A 579 20.62 52.91 -19.45
CA LEU A 579 19.65 53.96 -19.75
C LEU A 579 19.63 54.98 -18.62
N ASN A 580 19.37 56.24 -18.95
CA ASN A 580 18.92 57.26 -18.01
C ASN A 580 17.40 57.27 -17.97
N ARG A 581 16.80 57.55 -16.80
CA ARG A 581 15.35 57.56 -16.60
C ARG A 581 14.89 58.90 -16.03
N GLU A 582 13.96 59.55 -16.71
CA GLU A 582 13.28 60.76 -16.25
C GLU A 582 11.78 60.51 -16.08
N LEU A 583 11.17 61.11 -15.06
CA LEU A 583 9.73 61.05 -14.82
C LEU A 583 9.08 62.35 -15.32
N LYS A 584 8.23 62.27 -16.34
CA LYS A 584 7.45 63.40 -16.90
C LYS A 584 6.00 62.96 -17.08
N ASP A 585 5.03 63.78 -16.70
CA ASP A 585 3.59 63.50 -16.86
C ASP A 585 3.15 62.09 -16.40
N GLN A 586 3.61 61.69 -15.20
CA GLN A 586 3.35 60.37 -14.60
C GLN A 586 3.86 59.16 -15.41
N LYS A 587 4.75 59.37 -16.39
CA LYS A 587 5.38 58.33 -17.21
C LYS A 587 6.90 58.40 -17.12
N TYR A 588 7.54 57.22 -17.16
CA TYR A 588 9.00 57.11 -17.21
C TYR A 588 9.47 57.13 -18.65
N TYR A 589 10.31 58.11 -18.98
CA TYR A 589 11.02 58.24 -20.25
C TYR A 589 12.45 57.74 -20.07
N TYR A 590 12.94 57.01 -21.07
CA TYR A 590 14.28 56.43 -21.06
C TYR A 590 15.13 57.00 -22.19
N THR A 591 16.37 57.39 -21.91
CA THR A 591 17.37 57.80 -22.90
C THR A 591 18.61 56.92 -22.78
N LEU A 592 19.35 56.70 -23.87
CA LEU A 592 20.59 55.94 -23.79
C LEU A 592 21.63 56.69 -22.95
N ALA A 593 22.28 55.98 -22.03
CA ALA A 593 23.37 56.53 -21.25
C ALA A 593 24.59 56.69 -22.15
N VAL A 594 25.03 57.93 -22.37
CA VAL A 594 26.18 58.23 -23.24
C VAL A 594 27.46 57.73 -22.58
N GLY A 595 27.99 56.57 -22.99
CA GLY A 595 29.30 56.10 -22.53
C GLY A 595 29.64 54.60 -22.55
N GLN A 596 28.95 53.73 -23.29
CA GLN A 596 29.38 52.32 -23.44
C GLN A 596 29.30 51.82 -24.88
#